data_AF-A0A958LFR9-F1
#
_entry.id   AF-A0A958LFR9-F1
#
_cell.length_a   1.000
_cell.length_b   1.000
_cell.length_c   1.000
_cell.angle_alpha   90.00
_cell.angle_beta   90.00
_cell.angle_gamma   90.00
#
_symmetry.space_group_name_H-M   'P 1'
#
loop_
_entity.id
_entity.type
_entity.pdbx_description
1 polymer ?
#
loop_
_entity_poly.entity_id
_entity_poly.type
_entity_poly.pdbx_seq_one_letter_code
_entity_poly.pdbx_strand_id
1 'polypeptide(L)'
;LRQQTTAVQAEIDVVVAQLNYIDGQVQAGTPASIELQSELQKLRTLLRNPYSLRRELSVRREENRRVTGLRIRLEKERDELTDLNAAVGQELAQFSELSEDERVPVEAELAELFKTRREYLDGFLAESRAYLTVVREYSRLLESLLSTGDQARSFLGARGLLMQSAELPQVKDVQTVKEGLHWLSNVENLRPNLEAMLQSLRTHPYVAGVLLIFVLLLLPARLMLERRWGVDERHRIAFSPWALVHILFLSGLVLWVLVSNWSVLEIAVADHPVWVTVASVITLGFLILRSTVSPVVLPSLSPNQKSETMAEKLKRAHTFRPTLWAIFHTIVLSSYSAWVLWALGYMLLLDQSAPEYSLSVGFGLERAAAVFLLLNVIRQLCRVDGLADEHFEWPERTVLHIRKHLNWFILLGTIL
;
A
#
# COMPACT_ATOMS: atom_id res chain seq x y z
N LEU A 1 -26.67 -16.02 -1.85
CA LEU A 1 -25.96 -17.15 -2.49
C LEU A 1 -26.55 -17.55 -3.84
N ARG A 2 -27.77 -18.07 -3.98
CA ARG A 2 -28.31 -18.43 -5.32
C ARG A 2 -28.24 -17.30 -6.36
N GLN A 3 -28.64 -16.09 -5.97
CA GLN A 3 -28.49 -14.88 -6.82
C GLN A 3 -27.03 -14.56 -7.16
N GLN A 4 -26.10 -14.87 -6.26
CA GLN A 4 -24.66 -14.66 -6.51
C GLN A 4 -24.13 -15.72 -7.47
N THR A 5 -24.57 -16.97 -7.34
CA THR A 5 -24.27 -18.06 -8.28
C THR A 5 -24.70 -17.68 -9.70
N THR A 6 -25.93 -17.19 -9.88
CA THR A 6 -26.41 -16.74 -11.20
C THR A 6 -25.63 -15.54 -11.73
N ALA A 7 -25.24 -14.61 -10.86
CA ALA A 7 -24.45 -13.44 -11.27
C ALA A 7 -23.04 -13.83 -11.73
N VAL A 8 -22.36 -14.72 -10.99
CA VAL A 8 -21.01 -15.21 -11.38
C VAL A 8 -21.09 -16.04 -12.66
N GLN A 9 -22.13 -16.85 -12.85
CA GLN A 9 -22.32 -17.58 -14.12
C GLN A 9 -22.44 -16.61 -15.30
N ALA A 10 -23.29 -15.58 -15.19
CA ALA A 10 -23.44 -14.57 -16.23
C ALA A 10 -22.11 -13.83 -16.53
N GLU A 11 -21.30 -13.56 -15.50
CA GLU A 11 -19.97 -12.97 -15.66
C GLU A 11 -19.02 -13.88 -16.46
N ILE A 12 -19.00 -15.18 -16.14
CA ILE A 12 -18.23 -16.18 -16.90
C ILE A 12 -18.66 -16.18 -18.36
N ASP A 13 -19.97 -16.26 -18.62
CA ASP A 13 -20.53 -16.34 -19.97
C ASP A 13 -20.13 -15.11 -20.81
N VAL A 14 -20.19 -13.91 -20.23
CA VAL A 14 -19.75 -12.67 -20.89
C VAL A 14 -18.26 -12.69 -21.20
N VAL A 15 -17.40 -13.09 -20.25
CA VAL A 15 -15.95 -13.13 -20.46
C VAL A 15 -15.57 -14.17 -21.52
N VAL A 16 -16.19 -15.36 -21.50
CA VAL A 16 -15.98 -16.42 -22.51
C VAL A 16 -16.44 -15.97 -23.89
N ALA A 17 -17.62 -15.36 -24.00
CA ALA A 17 -18.14 -14.85 -25.26
C ALA A 17 -17.20 -13.80 -25.87
N GLN A 18 -16.71 -12.87 -25.04
CA GLN A 18 -15.78 -11.83 -25.47
C GLN A 18 -14.42 -12.41 -25.91
N LEU A 19 -13.90 -13.39 -25.17
CA LEU A 19 -12.67 -14.10 -25.53
C LEU A 19 -12.78 -14.78 -26.90
N ASN A 20 -13.85 -15.54 -27.11
CA ASN A 20 -14.09 -16.26 -28.36
C ASN A 20 -14.26 -15.30 -29.54
N TYR A 21 -14.95 -14.18 -29.33
CA TYR A 21 -15.10 -13.13 -30.34
C TYR A 21 -13.74 -12.55 -30.75
N ILE A 22 -12.90 -12.17 -29.78
CA ILE A 22 -11.58 -11.61 -30.03
C ILE A 22 -10.67 -12.64 -30.70
N ASP A 23 -10.71 -13.91 -30.27
CA ASP A 23 -9.89 -14.94 -30.90
C ASP A 23 -10.30 -15.19 -32.35
N GLY A 24 -11.60 -15.21 -32.65
CA GLY A 24 -12.12 -15.32 -34.01
C GLY A 24 -11.66 -14.16 -34.92
N GLN A 25 -11.67 -12.93 -34.41
CA GLN A 25 -11.17 -11.75 -35.15
C GLN A 25 -9.67 -11.85 -35.46
N VAL A 26 -8.88 -12.34 -34.51
CA VAL A 26 -7.44 -12.48 -34.72
C VAL A 26 -7.12 -13.62 -35.70
N GLN A 27 -7.85 -14.75 -35.63
CA GLN A 27 -7.69 -15.84 -36.59
C GLN A 27 -8.08 -15.44 -38.02
N ALA A 28 -9.03 -14.50 -38.17
CA ALA A 28 -9.41 -13.94 -39.47
C ALA A 28 -8.34 -13.01 -40.08
N GLY A 29 -7.22 -12.77 -39.39
CA GLY A 29 -6.13 -11.93 -39.89
C GLY A 29 -6.46 -10.43 -39.88
N THR A 30 -7.47 -10.02 -39.12
CA THR A 30 -7.83 -8.60 -38.98
C THR A 30 -6.62 -7.85 -38.40
N PRO A 31 -6.01 -6.90 -39.14
CA PRO A 31 -4.89 -6.13 -38.62
C PRO A 31 -5.33 -5.37 -37.36
N ALA A 32 -4.39 -5.06 -36.47
CA ALA A 32 -4.61 -4.40 -35.18
C ALA A 32 -5.36 -3.06 -35.33
N SER A 33 -6.67 -3.14 -35.50
CA SER A 33 -7.57 -2.03 -35.73
C SER A 33 -7.95 -1.40 -34.40
N ILE A 34 -8.40 -0.15 -34.46
CA ILE A 34 -8.96 0.58 -33.32
C ILE A 34 -10.11 -0.21 -32.68
N GLU A 35 -10.87 -0.96 -33.47
CA GLU A 35 -11.94 -1.85 -33.02
C GLU A 35 -11.40 -2.97 -32.13
N LEU A 36 -10.36 -3.70 -32.57
CA LEU A 36 -9.74 -4.77 -31.77
C LEU A 36 -9.18 -4.24 -30.45
N GLN A 37 -8.56 -3.04 -30.46
CA GLN A 37 -8.07 -2.41 -29.23
C GLN A 37 -9.20 -2.06 -28.26
N SER A 38 -10.33 -1.55 -28.76
CA SER A 38 -11.50 -1.24 -27.91
C SER A 38 -12.10 -2.50 -27.27
N GLU A 39 -12.14 -3.61 -28.01
CA GLU A 39 -12.65 -4.90 -27.53
C GLU A 39 -11.72 -5.56 -26.50
N LEU A 40 -10.41 -5.40 -26.67
CA LEU A 40 -9.41 -5.81 -25.67
C LEU A 40 -9.52 -4.97 -24.38
N GLN A 41 -9.82 -3.68 -24.50
CA GLN A 41 -10.04 -2.80 -23.34
C GLN A 41 -11.34 -3.15 -22.60
N LYS A 42 -12.42 -3.44 -23.33
CA LYS A 42 -13.66 -3.99 -22.75
C LYS A 42 -13.37 -5.28 -21.99
N LEU A 43 -12.65 -6.23 -22.58
CA LEU A 43 -12.26 -7.48 -21.90
C LEU A 43 -11.50 -7.20 -20.60
N ARG A 44 -10.56 -6.23 -20.57
CA ARG A 44 -9.85 -5.86 -19.34
C ARG A 44 -10.77 -5.34 -18.24
N THR A 45 -11.73 -4.49 -18.61
CA THR A 45 -12.69 -3.94 -17.63
C THR A 45 -13.64 -4.99 -17.06
N LEU A 46 -13.90 -6.06 -17.82
CA LEU A 46 -14.72 -7.19 -17.38
C LEU A 46 -13.97 -8.14 -16.43
N LEU A 47 -12.64 -8.15 -16.42
CA LEU A 47 -11.86 -9.07 -15.61
C LEU A 47 -11.78 -8.62 -14.14
N ARG A 48 -12.44 -9.37 -13.24
CA ARG A 48 -12.32 -9.18 -11.79
C ARG A 48 -10.90 -9.41 -11.29
N ASN A 49 -10.51 -8.71 -10.23
CA ASN A 49 -9.19 -8.86 -9.60
C ASN A 49 -8.98 -10.32 -9.09
N PRO A 50 -7.89 -11.00 -9.48
CA PRO A 50 -7.65 -12.39 -9.09
C PRO A 50 -7.46 -12.56 -7.59
N TYR A 51 -6.91 -11.55 -6.90
CA TYR A 51 -6.71 -11.60 -5.45
C TYR A 51 -8.04 -11.58 -4.69
N SER A 52 -9.02 -10.79 -5.13
CA SER A 52 -10.34 -10.76 -4.48
C SER A 52 -11.10 -12.08 -4.71
N LEU A 53 -11.01 -12.65 -5.91
CA LEU A 53 -11.57 -13.97 -6.21
C LEU A 53 -10.93 -15.09 -5.37
N ARG A 54 -9.60 -15.14 -5.26
CA ARG A 54 -8.89 -16.12 -4.40
C ARG A 54 -9.27 -15.98 -2.94
N ARG A 55 -9.37 -14.75 -2.44
CA ARG A 55 -9.81 -14.46 -1.07
C ARG A 55 -11.24 -14.95 -0.85
N GLU A 56 -12.17 -14.62 -1.74
CA GLU A 56 -13.56 -15.06 -1.65
C GLU A 56 -13.68 -16.59 -1.67
N LEU A 57 -12.97 -17.26 -2.59
CA LEU A 57 -12.90 -18.71 -2.65
C LEU A 57 -12.35 -19.32 -1.35
N SER A 58 -11.32 -18.72 -0.75
CA SER A 58 -10.76 -19.21 0.52
C SER A 58 -11.78 -19.15 1.66
N VAL A 59 -12.58 -18.08 1.73
CA VAL A 59 -13.64 -17.93 2.73
C VAL A 59 -14.73 -18.98 2.52
N ARG A 60 -15.14 -19.23 1.26
CA ARG A 60 -16.17 -20.22 0.94
C ARG A 60 -15.72 -21.66 1.17
N ARG A 61 -14.45 -21.97 0.92
CA ARG A 61 -13.86 -23.28 1.26
C ARG A 61 -13.85 -23.51 2.77
N GLU A 62 -13.51 -22.50 3.55
CA GLU A 62 -13.56 -22.59 5.01
C GLU A 62 -14.98 -22.80 5.53
N GLU A 63 -15.93 -22.05 4.98
CA GLU A 63 -17.34 -22.20 5.33
C GLU A 63 -17.88 -23.61 5.00
N ASN A 64 -17.54 -24.15 3.82
CA ASN A 64 -17.89 -25.51 3.43
C ASN A 64 -17.29 -26.55 4.40
N ARG A 65 -16.03 -26.39 4.82
CA ARG A 65 -15.40 -27.26 5.83
C ARG A 65 -16.14 -27.21 7.15
N ARG A 66 -16.44 -26.00 7.64
CA ARG A 66 -17.13 -25.78 8.92
C ARG A 66 -18.52 -26.40 8.93
N VAL A 67 -19.33 -26.16 7.90
CA VAL A 67 -20.69 -26.68 7.81
C VAL A 67 -20.69 -28.20 7.59
N THR A 68 -19.74 -28.74 6.81
CA THR A 68 -19.58 -30.18 6.66
C THR A 68 -19.24 -30.86 8.00
N GLY A 69 -18.32 -30.27 8.78
CA GLY A 69 -17.99 -30.79 10.11
C GLY A 69 -19.15 -30.74 11.10
N LEU A 70 -19.96 -29.67 11.08
CA LEU A 70 -21.19 -29.60 11.86
C LEU A 70 -22.17 -30.70 11.47
N ARG A 71 -22.37 -30.90 10.16
CA ARG A 71 -23.30 -31.91 9.63
C ARG A 71 -22.94 -33.32 10.09
N ILE A 72 -21.66 -33.69 10.02
CA ILE A 72 -21.19 -35.02 10.46
C ILE A 72 -21.51 -35.26 11.94
N ARG A 73 -21.35 -34.24 12.79
CA ARG A 73 -21.71 -34.36 14.22
C ARG A 73 -23.20 -34.55 14.42
N LEU A 74 -24.02 -33.78 13.71
CA LEU A 74 -25.48 -33.88 13.80
C LEU A 74 -26.01 -35.18 13.18
N GLU A 75 -25.37 -35.70 12.14
CA GLU A 75 -25.65 -37.03 11.58
C GLU A 75 -25.42 -38.11 12.65
N LYS A 76 -24.31 -38.02 13.39
CA LYS A 76 -24.03 -38.94 14.49
C LYS A 76 -25.09 -38.87 15.61
N GLU A 77 -25.45 -37.66 16.05
CA GLU A 77 -26.52 -37.49 17.05
C GLU A 77 -27.87 -38.01 16.57
N ARG A 78 -28.17 -37.82 15.28
CA ARG A 78 -29.39 -38.34 14.66
C ARG A 78 -29.37 -39.85 14.59
N ASP A 79 -28.22 -40.46 14.30
CA ASP A 79 -28.06 -41.90 14.21
C ASP A 79 -28.20 -42.58 15.58
N GLU A 80 -27.74 -41.94 16.65
CA GLU A 80 -27.99 -42.36 18.05
C GLU A 80 -29.49 -42.42 18.38
N LEU A 81 -30.32 -41.60 17.71
CA LEU A 81 -31.78 -41.57 17.87
C LEU A 81 -32.53 -42.43 16.83
N THR A 82 -31.85 -43.30 16.10
CA THR A 82 -32.49 -44.18 15.10
C THR A 82 -33.44 -45.17 15.77
N ASP A 83 -33.01 -45.79 16.87
CA ASP A 83 -33.84 -46.64 17.73
C ASP A 83 -34.25 -45.84 18.96
N LEU A 84 -35.44 -45.22 18.87
CA LEU A 84 -35.99 -44.38 19.93
C LEU A 84 -36.17 -45.16 21.24
N ASN A 85 -36.57 -46.43 21.16
CA ASN A 85 -36.83 -47.25 22.34
C ASN A 85 -35.51 -47.60 23.05
N ALA A 86 -34.47 -47.94 22.29
CA ALA A 86 -33.14 -48.17 22.86
C ALA A 86 -32.55 -46.91 23.50
N ALA A 87 -32.71 -45.74 22.85
CA ALA A 87 -32.25 -44.46 23.38
C ALA A 87 -33.00 -44.06 24.66
N VAL A 88 -34.34 -44.19 24.68
CA VAL A 88 -35.16 -43.94 25.87
C VAL A 88 -34.78 -44.89 27.01
N GLY A 89 -34.60 -46.18 26.71
CA GLY A 89 -34.15 -47.17 27.69
C GLY A 89 -32.77 -46.86 28.28
N GLN A 90 -31.81 -46.39 27.46
CA GLN A 90 -30.48 -45.99 27.91
C GLN A 90 -30.52 -44.78 28.86
N GLU A 91 -31.40 -43.82 28.61
CA GLU A 91 -31.55 -42.62 29.44
C GLU A 91 -32.37 -42.90 30.71
N LEU A 92 -33.44 -43.71 30.62
CA LEU A 92 -34.17 -44.19 31.79
C LEU A 92 -33.30 -45.03 32.74
N ALA A 93 -32.30 -45.76 32.21
CA ALA A 93 -31.36 -46.52 33.02
C ALA A 93 -30.49 -45.63 33.95
N GLN A 94 -30.38 -44.32 33.65
CA GLN A 94 -29.70 -43.36 34.53
C GLN A 94 -30.56 -42.99 35.76
N PHE A 95 -31.87 -43.26 35.71
CA PHE A 95 -32.84 -42.95 36.77
C PHE A 95 -33.27 -44.23 37.51
N SER A 96 -32.33 -44.89 38.19
CA SER A 96 -32.56 -46.17 38.89
C SER A 96 -33.57 -46.11 40.04
N GLU A 97 -33.93 -44.92 40.52
CA GLU A 97 -34.77 -44.71 41.71
C GLU A 97 -36.28 -44.57 41.41
N LEU A 98 -36.69 -44.51 40.14
CA LEU A 98 -38.11 -44.35 39.75
C LEU A 98 -38.89 -45.66 39.97
N SER A 99 -40.05 -45.54 40.63
CA SER A 99 -41.01 -46.64 40.79
C SER A 99 -41.64 -47.03 39.45
N GLU A 100 -42.12 -48.28 39.33
CA GLU A 100 -42.72 -48.80 38.09
C GLU A 100 -43.88 -47.92 37.57
N ASP A 101 -44.67 -47.36 38.49
CA ASP A 101 -45.82 -46.49 38.19
C ASP A 101 -45.40 -45.09 37.69
N GLU A 102 -44.21 -44.60 38.05
CA GLU A 102 -43.65 -43.32 37.60
C GLU A 102 -42.84 -43.46 36.31
N ARG A 103 -42.33 -44.66 35.99
CA ARG A 103 -41.53 -44.90 34.79
C ARG A 103 -42.33 -44.76 33.50
N VAL A 104 -43.56 -45.27 33.47
CA VAL A 104 -44.41 -45.27 32.27
C VAL A 104 -44.68 -43.86 31.71
N PRO A 105 -45.12 -42.86 32.50
CA PRO A 105 -45.34 -41.51 31.99
C PRO A 105 -44.04 -40.82 31.55
N VAL A 106 -42.93 -41.05 32.26
CA VAL A 106 -41.61 -40.48 31.91
C VAL A 106 -41.07 -41.08 30.61
N GLU A 107 -41.25 -42.38 30.40
CA GLU A 107 -40.89 -43.06 29.15
C GLU A 107 -41.64 -42.45 27.96
N ALA A 108 -42.95 -42.23 28.10
CA ALA A 108 -43.76 -41.62 27.04
C ALA A 108 -43.33 -40.18 26.72
N GLU A 109 -43.00 -39.38 27.73
CA GLU A 109 -42.51 -38.01 27.54
C GLU A 109 -41.12 -37.99 26.88
N LEU A 110 -40.19 -38.84 27.33
CA LEU A 110 -38.87 -38.99 26.72
C LEU A 110 -38.95 -39.46 25.27
N ALA A 111 -39.84 -40.41 24.97
CA ALA A 111 -40.06 -40.88 23.61
C ALA A 111 -40.54 -39.75 22.69
N GLU A 112 -41.47 -38.91 23.15
CA GLU A 112 -41.96 -37.76 22.37
C GLU A 112 -40.89 -36.67 22.22
N LEU A 113 -40.07 -36.43 23.25
CA LEU A 113 -38.93 -35.51 23.18
C LEU A 113 -37.86 -35.97 22.19
N PHE A 114 -37.50 -37.26 22.19
CA PHE A 114 -36.52 -37.81 21.24
C PHE A 114 -37.04 -37.86 19.82
N LYS A 115 -38.32 -38.17 19.65
CA LYS A 115 -38.99 -38.05 18.35
C LYS A 115 -38.94 -36.61 17.82
N THR A 116 -39.29 -35.63 18.65
CA THR A 116 -39.23 -34.20 18.31
C THR A 116 -37.80 -33.76 17.98
N ARG A 117 -36.81 -34.15 18.79
CA ARG A 117 -35.39 -33.88 18.53
C ARG A 117 -34.93 -34.47 17.21
N ARG A 118 -35.33 -35.71 16.90
CA ARG A 118 -35.01 -36.37 15.63
C ARG A 118 -35.61 -35.61 14.44
N GLU A 119 -36.86 -35.17 14.52
CA GLU A 119 -37.51 -34.38 13.48
C GLU A 119 -36.77 -33.04 13.23
N TYR A 120 -36.36 -32.34 14.29
CA TYR A 120 -35.54 -31.14 14.17
C TYR A 120 -34.17 -31.41 13.54
N LEU A 121 -33.49 -32.50 13.95
CA LEU A 121 -32.21 -32.91 13.38
C LEU A 121 -32.36 -33.24 11.89
N ASP A 122 -33.37 -34.01 11.50
CA ASP A 122 -33.63 -34.37 10.10
C ASP A 122 -33.89 -33.12 9.26
N GLY A 123 -34.69 -32.16 9.76
CA GLY A 123 -34.93 -30.87 9.13
C GLY A 123 -33.64 -30.06 8.94
N PHE A 124 -32.85 -29.90 9.99
CA PHE A 124 -31.59 -29.15 9.93
C PHE A 124 -30.56 -29.81 8.99
N LEU A 125 -30.49 -31.15 9.00
CA LEU A 125 -29.63 -31.93 8.10
C LEU A 125 -30.06 -31.77 6.63
N ALA A 126 -31.36 -31.67 6.35
CA ALA A 126 -31.86 -31.40 5.01
C ALA A 126 -31.50 -29.99 4.52
N GLU A 127 -31.70 -28.97 5.37
CA GLU A 127 -31.32 -27.58 5.05
C GLU A 127 -29.81 -27.41 4.85
N SER A 128 -29.00 -28.01 5.73
CA SER A 128 -27.54 -27.99 5.63
C SER A 128 -27.05 -28.66 4.34
N ARG A 129 -27.69 -29.75 3.90
CA ARG A 129 -27.41 -30.38 2.60
C ARG A 129 -27.71 -29.43 1.44
N ALA A 130 -28.89 -28.78 1.45
CA ALA A 130 -29.26 -27.82 0.42
C ALA A 130 -28.30 -26.61 0.37
N TYR A 131 -27.91 -26.09 1.54
CA TYR A 131 -26.93 -25.01 1.66
C TYR A 131 -25.57 -25.38 1.07
N LEU A 132 -25.03 -26.55 1.46
CA LEU A 132 -23.73 -27.03 1.00
C LEU A 132 -23.69 -27.22 -0.52
N THR A 133 -24.78 -27.66 -1.14
CA THR A 133 -24.89 -27.75 -2.61
C THR A 133 -24.66 -26.38 -3.26
N VAL A 134 -25.33 -25.34 -2.77
CA VAL A 134 -25.20 -23.98 -3.32
C VAL A 134 -23.79 -23.41 -3.10
N VAL A 135 -23.20 -23.60 -1.91
CA VAL A 135 -21.83 -23.12 -1.63
C VAL A 135 -20.79 -23.82 -2.51
N ARG A 136 -20.94 -25.13 -2.73
CA ARG A 136 -20.03 -25.90 -3.60
C ARG A 136 -20.16 -25.48 -5.05
N GLU A 137 -21.37 -25.29 -5.53
CA GLU A 137 -21.63 -24.78 -6.88
C GLU A 137 -21.02 -23.39 -7.07
N TYR A 138 -21.26 -22.46 -6.13
CA TYR A 138 -20.66 -21.13 -6.15
C TYR A 138 -19.12 -21.18 -6.18
N SER A 139 -18.52 -22.05 -5.37
CA SER A 139 -17.06 -22.23 -5.34
C SER A 139 -16.51 -22.74 -6.67
N ARG A 140 -17.20 -23.68 -7.33
CA ARG A 140 -16.83 -24.15 -8.67
C ARG A 140 -16.90 -23.03 -9.71
N LEU A 141 -17.92 -22.18 -9.64
CA LEU A 141 -18.04 -21.02 -10.55
C LEU A 141 -16.93 -20.01 -10.31
N LEU A 142 -16.58 -19.71 -9.06
CA LEU A 142 -15.44 -18.83 -8.76
C LEU A 142 -14.12 -19.40 -9.29
N GLU A 143 -13.91 -20.71 -9.17
CA GLU A 143 -12.73 -21.39 -9.74
C GLU A 143 -12.72 -21.33 -11.26
N SER A 144 -13.88 -21.55 -11.90
CA SER A 144 -14.05 -21.42 -13.35
C SER A 144 -13.74 -20.00 -13.81
N LEU A 145 -14.34 -18.97 -13.19
CA LEU A 145 -14.10 -17.56 -13.49
C LEU A 145 -12.62 -17.19 -13.32
N LEU A 146 -11.97 -17.70 -12.27
CA LEU A 146 -10.54 -17.48 -12.04
C LEU A 146 -9.71 -18.10 -13.16
N SER A 147 -10.01 -19.34 -13.56
CA SER A 147 -9.30 -20.03 -14.65
C SER A 147 -9.51 -19.36 -16.00
N THR A 148 -10.75 -18.96 -16.32
CA THR A 148 -11.09 -18.21 -17.55
C THR A 148 -10.42 -16.84 -17.54
N GLY A 149 -10.40 -16.15 -16.39
CA GLY A 149 -9.69 -14.88 -16.25
C GLY A 149 -8.18 -15.03 -16.43
N ASP A 150 -7.58 -16.13 -15.97
CA ASP A 150 -6.16 -16.40 -16.17
C ASP A 150 -5.85 -16.76 -17.64
N GLN A 151 -6.74 -17.49 -18.33
CA GLN A 151 -6.67 -17.67 -19.78
C GLN A 151 -6.80 -16.35 -20.54
N ALA A 152 -7.72 -15.47 -20.13
CA ALA A 152 -7.87 -14.15 -20.73
C ALA A 152 -6.59 -13.31 -20.56
N ARG A 153 -6.01 -13.31 -19.36
CA ARG A 153 -4.76 -12.60 -19.08
C ARG A 153 -3.57 -13.18 -19.83
N SER A 154 -3.46 -14.51 -19.94
CA SER A 154 -2.39 -15.15 -20.70
C SER A 154 -2.52 -14.86 -22.19
N PHE A 155 -3.74 -14.87 -22.73
CA PHE A 155 -4.05 -14.46 -24.09
C PHE A 155 -3.67 -13.00 -24.35
N LEU A 156 -4.04 -12.09 -23.44
CA LEU A 156 -3.66 -10.67 -23.47
C LEU A 156 -2.14 -10.47 -23.38
N GLY A 157 -1.45 -11.28 -22.58
CA GLY A 157 0.00 -11.25 -22.40
C GLY A 157 0.76 -11.80 -23.61
N ALA A 158 0.29 -12.90 -24.19
CA ALA A 158 0.90 -13.55 -25.35
C ALA A 158 0.79 -12.71 -26.63
N ARG A 159 -0.27 -11.89 -26.75
CA ARG A 159 -0.52 -11.04 -27.92
C ARG A 159 -0.06 -9.58 -27.76
N GLY A 160 0.82 -9.31 -26.79
CA GLY A 160 1.70 -8.13 -26.84
C GLY A 160 0.99 -6.77 -26.92
N LEU A 161 -0.03 -6.53 -26.09
CA LEU A 161 -0.68 -5.21 -25.99
C LEU A 161 -0.70 -4.66 -24.56
N LEU A 162 0.29 -4.99 -23.75
CA LEU A 162 0.62 -4.12 -22.62
C LEU A 162 1.28 -2.87 -23.20
N MET A 163 0.53 -1.76 -23.29
CA MET A 163 1.18 -0.48 -23.03
C MET A 163 1.86 -0.61 -21.67
N GLN A 164 3.18 -0.57 -21.75
CA GLN A 164 4.13 -0.73 -20.68
C GLN A 164 3.77 0.15 -19.48
N SER A 165 3.49 -0.48 -18.35
CA SER A 165 4.06 0.01 -17.10
C SER A 165 5.52 -0.47 -17.10
N ALA A 166 6.39 0.21 -17.87
CA ALA A 166 7.79 -0.11 -18.15
C ALA A 166 8.09 -1.56 -18.63
N GLU A 167 8.47 -1.75 -19.89
CA GLU A 167 9.16 -2.97 -20.30
C GLU A 167 10.39 -3.17 -19.40
N LEU A 168 10.65 -4.41 -18.98
CA LEU A 168 11.92 -4.73 -18.32
C LEU A 168 13.04 -4.28 -19.27
N PRO A 169 14.01 -3.46 -18.79
CA PRO A 169 15.01 -2.84 -19.65
C PRO A 169 15.68 -3.90 -20.51
N GLN A 170 15.42 -3.84 -21.82
CA GLN A 170 16.02 -4.75 -22.77
C GLN A 170 17.46 -4.32 -22.99
N VAL A 171 18.33 -5.23 -23.41
CA VAL A 171 19.74 -4.90 -23.72
C VAL A 171 19.84 -3.82 -24.82
N LYS A 172 18.81 -3.68 -25.66
CA LYS A 172 18.69 -2.61 -26.66
C LYS A 172 18.43 -1.23 -26.05
N ASP A 173 17.76 -1.15 -24.91
CA ASP A 173 17.51 0.12 -24.20
C ASP A 173 18.78 0.67 -23.56
N VAL A 174 19.77 -0.18 -23.29
CA VAL A 174 21.11 0.28 -22.85
C VAL A 174 21.74 1.19 -23.90
N GLN A 175 21.46 0.95 -25.18
CA GLN A 175 21.95 1.82 -26.25
C GLN A 175 21.20 3.15 -26.28
N THR A 176 19.88 3.15 -26.12
CA THR A 176 19.07 4.38 -25.99
C THR A 176 19.47 5.21 -24.76
N VAL A 177 19.71 4.55 -23.63
CA VAL A 177 20.21 5.18 -22.40
C VAL A 177 21.61 5.75 -22.62
N LYS A 178 22.50 5.01 -23.28
CA LYS A 178 23.85 5.48 -23.62
C LYS A 178 23.82 6.67 -24.59
N GLU A 179 22.95 6.64 -25.59
CA GLU A 179 22.75 7.74 -26.54
C GLU A 179 22.20 8.97 -25.81
N GLY A 180 21.21 8.80 -24.93
CA GLY A 180 20.70 9.86 -24.06
C GLY A 180 21.75 10.43 -23.10
N LEU A 181 22.59 9.58 -22.50
CA LEU A 181 23.71 9.98 -21.65
C LEU A 181 24.78 10.75 -22.41
N HIS A 182 25.20 10.22 -23.56
CA HIS A 182 26.18 10.87 -24.42
C HIS A 182 25.65 12.23 -24.89
N TRP A 183 24.37 12.30 -25.23
CA TRP A 183 23.68 13.51 -25.59
C TRP A 183 23.66 14.53 -24.43
N LEU A 184 23.33 14.09 -23.20
CA LEU A 184 23.32 14.91 -21.98
C LEU A 184 24.73 15.42 -21.63
N SER A 185 25.76 14.62 -21.89
CA SER A 185 27.15 14.99 -21.67
C SER A 185 27.71 15.95 -22.72
N ASN A 186 27.01 16.15 -23.84
CA ASN A 186 27.48 17.02 -24.91
C ASN A 186 27.27 18.50 -24.56
N VAL A 187 28.34 19.28 -24.61
CA VAL A 187 28.35 20.69 -24.18
C VAL A 187 27.41 21.56 -25.04
N GLU A 188 27.25 21.23 -26.32
CA GLU A 188 26.35 21.93 -27.25
C GLU A 188 24.88 21.83 -26.84
N ASN A 189 24.52 20.73 -26.18
CA ASN A 189 23.17 20.43 -25.73
C ASN A 189 22.87 20.95 -24.32
N LEU A 190 23.90 21.12 -23.49
CA LEU A 190 23.78 21.66 -22.14
C LEU A 190 23.52 23.17 -22.15
N ARG A 191 24.12 23.88 -23.11
CA ARG A 191 23.98 25.33 -23.24
C ARG A 191 22.51 25.80 -23.34
N PRO A 192 21.66 25.28 -24.25
CA PRO A 192 20.26 25.72 -24.33
C PRO A 192 19.45 25.37 -23.08
N ASN A 193 19.74 24.26 -22.39
CA ASN A 193 19.06 23.93 -21.13
C ASN A 193 19.46 24.89 -19.99
N LEU A 194 20.75 25.24 -19.91
CA LEU A 194 21.24 26.25 -18.97
C LEU A 194 20.67 27.64 -19.29
N GLU A 195 20.60 28.01 -20.57
CA GLU A 195 20.00 29.27 -21.01
C GLU A 195 18.50 29.31 -20.66
N ALA A 196 17.75 28.23 -20.89
CA ALA A 196 16.34 28.11 -20.49
C ALA A 196 16.17 28.19 -18.96
N MET A 197 17.00 27.50 -18.18
CA MET A 197 16.95 27.62 -16.71
C MET A 197 17.28 29.03 -16.23
N LEU A 198 18.30 29.66 -16.80
CA LEU A 198 18.68 31.05 -16.48
C LEU A 198 17.59 32.04 -16.88
N GLN A 199 16.89 31.76 -17.98
CA GLN A 199 15.73 32.54 -18.42
C GLN A 199 14.54 32.36 -17.46
N SER A 200 14.23 31.14 -17.03
CA SER A 200 13.22 30.86 -15.98
C SER A 200 13.55 31.56 -14.66
N LEU A 201 14.82 31.58 -14.27
CA LEU A 201 15.32 32.31 -13.09
C LEU A 201 15.09 33.83 -13.20
N ARG A 202 15.24 34.39 -14.41
CA ARG A 202 15.04 35.82 -14.68
C ARG A 202 13.56 36.20 -14.77
N THR A 203 12.74 35.35 -15.37
CA THR A 203 11.31 35.60 -15.58
C THR A 203 10.49 35.36 -14.30
N HIS A 204 10.86 34.36 -13.50
CA HIS A 204 10.13 33.95 -12.30
C HIS A 204 11.03 33.89 -11.05
N PRO A 205 11.66 35.01 -10.63
CA PRO A 205 12.66 35.01 -9.56
C PRO A 205 12.11 34.56 -8.20
N TYR A 206 10.82 34.80 -7.93
CA TYR A 206 10.15 34.39 -6.70
C TYR A 206 10.04 32.86 -6.59
N VAL A 207 9.70 32.18 -7.68
CA VAL A 207 9.57 30.71 -7.71
C VAL A 207 10.94 30.06 -7.48
N ALA A 208 11.96 30.55 -8.17
CA ALA A 208 13.33 30.08 -7.98
C ALA A 208 13.86 30.35 -6.55
N GLY A 209 13.55 31.51 -5.99
CA GLY A 209 13.90 31.85 -4.61
C GLY A 209 13.29 30.88 -3.60
N VAL A 210 12.00 30.53 -3.76
CA VAL A 210 11.33 29.56 -2.88
C VAL A 210 11.93 28.16 -2.99
N LEU A 211 12.19 27.68 -4.22
CA LEU A 211 12.83 26.36 -4.41
C LEU A 211 14.23 26.30 -3.79
N LEU A 212 15.02 27.36 -3.97
CA LEU A 212 16.36 27.46 -3.42
C LEU A 212 16.35 27.51 -1.89
N ILE A 213 15.44 28.28 -1.28
CA ILE A 213 15.24 28.30 0.17
C ILE A 213 14.91 26.89 0.69
N PHE A 214 14.06 26.14 -0.02
CA PHE A 214 13.70 24.80 0.40
C PHE A 214 14.89 23.82 0.34
N VAL A 215 15.69 23.87 -0.73
CA VAL A 215 16.94 23.09 -0.84
C VAL A 215 17.91 23.47 0.29
N LEU A 216 18.08 24.78 0.55
CA LEU A 216 18.97 25.29 1.60
C LEU A 216 18.48 24.97 3.02
N LEU A 217 17.17 24.81 3.25
CA LEU A 217 16.62 24.37 4.54
C LEU A 217 16.77 22.86 4.75
N LEU A 218 16.63 22.06 3.69
CA LEU A 218 16.77 20.60 3.77
C LEU A 218 18.24 20.15 3.89
N LEU A 219 19.20 20.89 3.34
CA LEU A 219 20.63 20.57 3.42
C LEU A 219 21.16 20.48 4.88
N PRO A 220 20.97 21.49 5.77
CA PRO A 220 21.43 21.41 7.15
C PRO A 220 20.65 20.36 7.93
N ALA A 221 19.36 20.15 7.66
CA ALA A 221 18.58 19.08 8.27
C ALA A 221 19.20 17.71 7.94
N ARG A 222 19.56 17.47 6.67
CA ARG A 222 20.25 16.26 6.23
C ARG A 222 21.61 16.08 6.89
N LEU A 223 22.50 17.09 6.80
CA LEU A 223 23.86 16.99 7.34
C LEU A 223 23.86 16.81 8.86
N MET A 224 22.90 17.41 9.56
CA MET A 224 22.77 17.30 11.00
C MET A 224 22.21 15.94 11.43
N LEU A 225 21.27 15.37 10.66
CA LEU A 225 20.78 14.00 10.86
C LEU A 225 21.85 12.96 10.57
N GLU A 226 22.62 13.13 9.48
CA GLU A 226 23.73 12.24 9.15
C GLU A 226 24.84 12.29 10.21
N ARG A 227 25.17 13.49 10.73
CA ARG A 227 26.15 13.65 11.82
C ARG A 227 25.65 13.10 13.16
N ARG A 228 24.38 13.31 13.51
CA ARG A 228 23.81 12.81 14.78
C ARG A 228 23.72 11.29 14.82
N TRP A 229 23.56 10.63 13.67
CA TRP A 229 23.43 9.18 13.57
C TRP A 229 24.75 8.48 13.21
N GLY A 230 25.86 9.22 13.14
CA GLY A 230 27.21 8.69 12.89
C GLY A 230 28.16 8.82 14.08
N VAL A 231 27.70 9.39 15.20
CA VAL A 231 28.49 9.56 16.43
C VAL A 231 27.91 8.68 17.52
N ASP A 232 28.76 7.76 17.98
CA ASP A 232 28.60 6.76 19.03
C ASP A 232 27.54 7.08 20.10
N GLU A 233 26.60 6.14 20.22
CA GLU A 233 25.32 6.16 20.93
C GLU A 233 25.47 6.11 22.47
N ARG A 234 26.22 7.03 23.09
CA ARG A 234 26.40 7.01 24.57
C ARG A 234 26.03 8.25 25.36
N HIS A 235 25.83 9.42 24.76
CA HIS A 235 25.52 10.61 25.55
C HIS A 235 24.33 11.38 24.98
N ARG A 236 23.18 11.19 25.64
CA ARG A 236 21.92 11.92 25.41
C ARG A 236 22.06 13.40 25.73
N ILE A 237 21.39 14.25 24.94
CA ILE A 237 20.72 15.46 25.44
C ILE A 237 19.31 15.50 24.84
N ALA A 238 18.32 15.68 25.72
CA ALA A 238 16.90 15.74 25.43
C ALA A 238 16.54 16.90 24.49
N PHE A 239 15.75 16.62 23.46
CA PHE A 239 15.12 17.63 22.62
C PHE A 239 13.63 17.33 22.48
N SER A 240 12.80 18.35 22.72
CA SER A 240 11.34 18.25 22.72
C SER A 240 10.81 17.83 21.34
N PRO A 241 10.08 16.69 21.24
CA PRO A 241 9.43 16.26 20.00
C PRO A 241 8.42 17.30 19.46
N TRP A 242 7.96 18.23 20.30
CA TRP A 242 6.93 19.19 19.97
C TRP A 242 7.43 20.43 19.21
N ALA A 243 8.71 20.78 19.28
CA ALA A 243 9.24 21.91 18.50
C ALA A 243 9.27 21.62 16.99
N LEU A 244 9.54 20.38 16.61
CA LEU A 244 9.67 19.98 15.19
C LEU A 244 8.31 19.70 14.54
N VAL A 245 7.36 19.08 15.23
CA VAL A 245 5.98 18.88 14.71
C VAL A 245 5.29 20.22 14.45
N HIS A 246 5.52 21.24 15.29
CA HIS A 246 4.97 22.58 15.06
C HIS A 246 5.66 23.34 13.91
N ILE A 247 6.95 23.10 13.66
CA ILE A 247 7.66 23.65 12.49
C ILE A 247 7.14 23.00 11.19
N LEU A 248 6.93 21.69 11.18
CA LEU A 248 6.48 20.93 10.01
C LEU A 248 5.00 21.17 9.67
N PHE A 249 4.17 21.37 10.70
CA PHE A 249 2.76 21.72 10.56
C PHE A 249 2.58 23.17 10.05
N LEU A 250 3.42 24.13 10.48
CA LEU A 250 3.36 25.52 9.99
C LEU A 250 4.04 25.71 8.63
N SER A 251 5.13 24.99 8.32
CA SER A 251 5.73 25.02 6.99
C SER A 251 4.85 24.32 5.95
N GLY A 252 4.17 23.22 6.32
CA GLY A 252 3.17 22.56 5.49
C GLY A 252 1.90 23.41 5.28
N LEU A 253 1.47 24.18 6.28
CA LEU A 253 0.36 25.15 6.21
C LEU A 253 0.67 26.31 5.25
N VAL A 254 1.90 26.83 5.25
CA VAL A 254 2.37 27.85 4.29
C VAL A 254 2.48 27.26 2.88
N LEU A 255 2.99 26.03 2.76
CA LEU A 255 3.10 25.33 1.48
C LEU A 255 1.71 25.05 0.87
N TRP A 256 0.72 24.69 1.68
CA TRP A 256 -0.65 24.41 1.21
C TRP A 256 -1.43 25.69 0.89
N VAL A 257 -1.26 26.78 1.65
CA VAL A 257 -1.90 28.09 1.37
C VAL A 257 -1.33 28.76 0.12
N LEU A 258 -0.03 28.60 -0.18
CA LEU A 258 0.59 29.10 -1.43
C LEU A 258 0.20 28.24 -2.65
N VAL A 259 0.12 26.92 -2.48
CA VAL A 259 -0.26 25.98 -3.55
C VAL A 259 -1.77 26.04 -3.87
N SER A 260 -2.63 26.32 -2.87
CA SER A 260 -4.09 26.41 -3.05
C SER A 260 -4.60 27.78 -3.54
N ASN A 261 -3.78 28.83 -3.51
CA ASN A 261 -4.15 30.21 -3.88
C ASN A 261 -3.21 30.86 -4.93
N TRP A 262 -2.44 30.08 -5.68
CA TRP A 262 -1.42 30.62 -6.60
C TRP A 262 -1.96 31.60 -7.64
N SER A 263 -3.19 31.42 -8.12
CA SER A 263 -3.87 32.35 -9.05
C SER A 263 -4.47 33.61 -8.38
N VAL A 264 -4.58 33.66 -7.05
CA VAL A 264 -5.13 34.80 -6.26
C VAL A 264 -4.03 35.71 -5.72
N LEU A 265 -2.82 35.16 -5.52
CA LEU A 265 -1.62 35.94 -5.16
C LEU A 265 -1.10 36.81 -6.32
N GLU A 266 -1.34 36.39 -7.57
CA GLU A 266 -1.04 37.16 -8.77
C GLU A 266 -1.81 38.49 -8.87
N ILE A 267 -2.96 38.62 -8.20
CA ILE A 267 -3.76 39.86 -8.21
C ILE A 267 -3.50 40.69 -6.93
N ALA A 268 -3.31 40.04 -5.77
CA ALA A 268 -3.22 40.72 -4.47
C ALA A 268 -1.88 41.43 -4.18
N VAL A 269 -0.76 40.98 -4.77
CA VAL A 269 0.56 41.61 -4.57
C VAL A 269 0.73 42.90 -5.37
N ALA A 270 -0.04 43.05 -6.46
CA ALA A 270 0.00 44.25 -7.30
C ALA A 270 -0.45 45.52 -6.56
N ASP A 271 -1.33 45.40 -5.56
CA ASP A 271 -1.96 46.56 -4.91
C ASP A 271 -1.48 46.85 -3.47
N HIS A 272 -1.07 45.87 -2.67
CA HIS A 272 -0.82 46.09 -1.22
C HIS A 272 0.40 45.33 -0.63
N PRO A 273 1.64 45.81 -0.85
CA PRO A 273 2.89 45.16 -0.40
C PRO A 273 3.14 45.20 1.13
N VAL A 274 2.46 46.09 1.86
CA VAL A 274 2.68 46.29 3.31
C VAL A 274 2.18 45.10 4.15
N TRP A 275 1.18 44.36 3.70
CA TRP A 275 0.64 43.22 4.45
C TRP A 275 1.54 41.99 4.38
N VAL A 276 2.26 41.81 3.27
CA VAL A 276 3.25 40.72 3.10
C VAL A 276 4.45 40.94 4.00
N THR A 277 4.88 42.20 4.17
CA THR A 277 6.00 42.54 5.06
C THR A 277 5.60 42.43 6.54
N VAL A 278 4.39 42.85 6.92
CA VAL A 278 3.86 42.68 8.29
C VAL A 278 3.74 41.20 8.69
N ALA A 279 3.23 40.33 7.81
CA ALA A 279 3.10 38.90 8.08
C ALA A 279 4.47 38.20 8.24
N SER A 280 5.45 38.61 7.42
CA SER A 280 6.83 38.11 7.47
C SER A 280 7.57 38.57 8.74
N VAL A 281 7.34 39.81 9.19
CA VAL A 281 7.92 40.35 10.44
C VAL A 281 7.32 39.68 11.68
N ILE A 282 6.02 39.38 11.68
CA ILE A 282 5.34 38.65 12.77
C ILE A 282 5.86 37.19 12.88
N THR A 283 6.09 36.50 11.75
CA THR A 283 6.67 35.14 11.76
C THR A 283 8.13 35.14 12.22
N LEU A 284 8.91 36.14 11.83
CA LEU A 284 10.30 36.30 12.27
C LEU A 284 10.40 36.66 13.77
N GLY A 285 9.52 37.54 14.28
CA GLY A 285 9.45 37.91 15.69
C GLY A 285 9.03 36.75 16.61
N PHE A 286 8.15 35.87 16.14
CA PHE A 286 7.69 34.70 16.90
C PHE A 286 8.77 33.59 16.99
N LEU A 287 9.65 33.48 15.99
CA LEU A 287 10.80 32.57 15.99
C LEU A 287 11.91 33.02 16.95
N ILE A 288 12.13 34.33 17.07
CA ILE A 288 13.17 34.91 17.95
C ILE A 288 12.75 34.84 19.43
N LEU A 289 11.48 35.12 19.76
CA LEU A 289 10.95 35.11 21.14
C LEU A 289 10.84 33.69 21.74
N ARG A 290 10.85 32.64 20.92
CA ARG A 290 10.64 31.24 21.36
C ARG A 290 11.92 30.41 21.48
N SER A 291 13.02 30.84 20.87
CA SER A 291 14.34 30.19 21.02
C SER A 291 14.99 30.44 22.40
N THR A 292 14.42 31.36 23.19
CA THR A 292 14.97 31.83 24.47
C THR A 292 14.29 31.23 25.73
N VAL A 293 13.23 30.42 25.60
CA VAL A 293 12.51 29.79 26.73
C VAL A 293 12.14 28.35 26.32
N SER A 294 12.58 27.22 26.90
CA SER A 294 13.20 26.85 28.18
C SER A 294 13.79 25.42 28.08
N PRO A 295 14.81 25.06 28.87
CA PRO A 295 15.30 23.70 29.07
C PRO A 295 14.67 23.05 30.33
N VAL A 296 14.24 21.78 30.25
CA VAL A 296 13.93 20.96 31.42
C VAL A 296 14.51 19.55 31.25
N VAL A 297 15.31 19.17 32.24
CA VAL A 297 16.16 17.98 32.35
C VAL A 297 15.34 16.76 32.79
N LEU A 298 15.67 15.56 32.25
CA LEU A 298 15.27 14.27 32.81
C LEU A 298 16.49 13.36 33.04
N PRO A 299 16.43 12.43 34.01
CA PRO A 299 17.60 11.79 34.60
C PRO A 299 18.19 10.68 33.72
N SER A 300 19.51 10.58 33.73
CA SER A 300 20.30 9.55 33.06
C SER A 300 20.09 8.16 33.68
N LEU A 301 19.87 7.15 32.84
CA LEU A 301 19.82 5.74 33.23
C LEU A 301 21.15 5.02 32.94
N SER A 302 21.53 4.20 33.91
CA SER A 302 22.77 3.45 34.10
C SER A 302 22.86 2.17 33.25
N PRO A 303 24.07 1.63 32.95
CA PRO A 303 24.30 0.66 31.87
C PRO A 303 24.03 -0.82 32.20
N ASN A 304 23.29 -1.17 33.26
CA ASN A 304 23.29 -2.56 33.77
C ASN A 304 21.89 -3.20 33.86
N GLN A 305 21.23 -3.44 32.72
CA GLN A 305 19.93 -4.14 32.70
C GLN A 305 19.85 -5.12 31.52
N LYS A 306 20.59 -6.24 31.63
CA LYS A 306 20.61 -7.33 30.64
C LYS A 306 19.56 -8.43 30.91
N SER A 307 18.49 -8.11 31.64
CA SER A 307 17.38 -9.03 31.92
C SER A 307 16.05 -8.28 32.03
N GLU A 308 15.68 -7.55 30.99
CA GLU A 308 14.33 -6.99 30.91
C GLU A 308 13.34 -8.09 30.51
N THR A 309 12.33 -8.28 31.35
CA THR A 309 11.30 -9.32 31.17
C THR A 309 10.39 -8.98 29.99
N MET A 310 9.79 -10.01 29.35
CA MET A 310 8.86 -9.86 28.21
C MET A 310 7.73 -8.84 28.46
N ALA A 311 7.33 -8.66 29.72
CA ALA A 311 6.35 -7.67 30.16
C ALA A 311 6.81 -6.21 29.98
N GLU A 312 8.11 -5.95 30.08
CA GLU A 312 8.73 -4.63 29.87
C GLU A 312 8.86 -4.31 28.37
N LYS A 313 9.16 -5.33 27.54
CA LYS A 313 9.06 -5.22 26.06
C LYS A 313 7.62 -4.93 25.61
N LEU A 314 6.63 -5.61 26.19
CA LEU A 314 5.21 -5.36 25.92
C LEU A 314 4.77 -3.95 26.35
N LYS A 315 5.26 -3.42 27.49
CA LYS A 315 5.03 -2.01 27.88
C LYS A 315 5.65 -1.01 26.89
N ARG A 316 6.78 -1.34 26.28
CA ARG A 316 7.47 -0.49 25.28
C ARG A 316 6.74 -0.50 23.93
N ALA A 317 6.12 -1.63 23.56
CA ALA A 317 5.36 -1.80 22.32
C ALA A 317 4.10 -0.91 22.19
N HIS A 318 3.61 -0.31 23.27
CA HIS A 318 2.42 0.54 23.25
C HIS A 318 2.67 2.00 22.83
N THR A 319 3.92 2.40 22.58
CA THR A 319 4.19 3.78 22.17
C THR A 319 4.52 3.81 20.68
N PHE A 320 3.52 4.07 19.83
CA PHE A 320 3.65 4.21 18.37
C PHE A 320 4.49 5.44 17.94
N ARG A 321 4.72 6.37 18.89
CA ARG A 321 5.44 7.63 18.66
C ARG A 321 6.88 7.44 18.13
N PRO A 322 7.77 6.64 18.75
CA PRO A 322 9.11 6.39 18.21
C PRO A 322 9.11 5.90 16.77
N THR A 323 8.21 4.98 16.40
CA THR A 323 8.08 4.48 15.02
C THR A 323 7.69 5.60 14.06
N LEU A 324 6.72 6.43 14.42
CA LEU A 324 6.34 7.60 13.61
C LEU A 324 7.49 8.60 13.45
N TRP A 325 8.28 8.81 14.50
CA TRP A 325 9.46 9.68 14.44
C TRP A 325 10.50 9.10 13.50
N ALA A 326 10.78 7.81 13.58
CA ALA A 326 11.74 7.16 12.71
C ALA A 326 11.27 7.20 11.24
N ILE A 327 9.97 6.98 10.97
CA ILE A 327 9.37 7.16 9.63
C ILE A 327 9.56 8.59 9.14
N PHE A 328 9.25 9.58 9.98
CA PHE A 328 9.37 10.98 9.62
C PHE A 328 10.82 11.36 9.25
N HIS A 329 11.80 10.96 10.06
CA HIS A 329 13.22 11.19 9.78
C HIS A 329 13.67 10.49 8.48
N THR A 330 13.18 9.27 8.24
CA THR A 330 13.42 8.51 7.01
C THR A 330 12.94 9.29 5.78
N ILE A 331 11.73 9.86 5.85
CA ILE A 331 11.14 10.66 4.77
C ILE A 331 11.96 11.94 4.53
N VAL A 332 12.27 12.73 5.56
CA VAL A 332 13.07 13.97 5.42
C VAL A 332 14.46 13.69 4.85
N LEU A 333 15.11 12.61 5.30
CA LEU A 333 16.44 12.27 4.84
C LEU A 333 16.43 11.77 3.38
N SER A 334 15.34 11.12 2.96
CA SER A 334 15.14 10.66 1.58
C SER A 334 14.71 11.76 0.61
N SER A 335 14.06 12.82 1.10
CA SER A 335 13.44 13.84 0.25
C SER A 335 14.41 14.87 -0.29
N TYR A 336 15.57 15.08 0.36
CA TYR A 336 16.54 16.09 -0.07
C TYR A 336 16.94 15.96 -1.55
N SER A 337 17.40 14.78 -1.95
CA SER A 337 17.90 14.57 -3.32
C SER A 337 16.78 14.54 -4.36
N ALA A 338 15.61 14.00 -3.99
CA ALA A 338 14.43 14.05 -4.84
C ALA A 338 13.96 15.49 -5.07
N TRP A 339 14.02 16.33 -4.03
CA TRP A 339 13.62 17.72 -4.13
C TRP A 339 14.53 18.53 -5.04
N VAL A 340 15.85 18.30 -5.00
CA VAL A 340 16.79 18.96 -5.92
C VAL A 340 16.49 18.59 -7.37
N LEU A 341 16.30 17.30 -7.67
CA LEU A 341 15.96 16.83 -9.02
C LEU A 341 14.63 17.40 -9.50
N TRP A 342 13.61 17.38 -8.64
CA TRP A 342 12.30 17.94 -8.95
C TRP A 342 12.36 19.44 -9.20
N ALA A 343 13.08 20.20 -8.37
CA ALA A 343 13.24 21.64 -8.52
C ALA A 343 13.95 22.02 -9.83
N LEU A 344 14.98 21.26 -10.23
CA LEU A 344 15.67 21.44 -11.51
C LEU A 344 14.73 21.15 -12.70
N GLY A 345 13.95 20.07 -12.63
CA GLY A 345 12.97 19.74 -13.67
C GLY A 345 11.86 20.77 -13.78
N TYR A 346 11.31 21.21 -12.65
CA TYR A 346 10.26 22.23 -12.61
C TYR A 346 10.74 23.58 -13.17
N MET A 347 11.99 23.98 -12.89
CA MET A 347 12.58 25.21 -13.46
C MET A 347 12.65 25.18 -15.00
N LEU A 348 12.90 24.01 -15.60
CA LEU A 348 12.88 23.84 -17.06
C LEU A 348 11.47 23.92 -17.65
N LEU A 349 10.44 23.55 -16.87
CA LEU A 349 9.05 23.55 -17.31
C LEU A 349 8.34 24.90 -17.17
N LEU A 350 8.91 25.86 -16.42
CA LEU A 350 8.32 27.18 -16.23
C LEU A 350 8.35 28.06 -17.49
N ASP A 351 9.30 27.81 -18.40
CA ASP A 351 9.39 28.54 -19.67
C ASP A 351 8.75 27.74 -20.80
N GLN A 352 7.50 28.04 -21.14
CA GLN A 352 6.80 27.40 -22.26
C GLN A 352 7.40 27.75 -23.63
N SER A 353 8.27 28.77 -23.70
CA SER A 353 9.02 29.11 -24.91
C SER A 353 10.32 28.32 -25.07
N ALA A 354 10.68 27.49 -24.06
CA ALA A 354 11.83 26.63 -24.16
C ALA A 354 11.66 25.60 -25.30
N PRO A 355 12.75 25.18 -25.95
CA PRO A 355 12.70 24.12 -26.94
C PRO A 355 11.99 22.87 -26.38
N GLU A 356 11.23 22.17 -27.22
CA GLU A 356 10.49 20.93 -26.86
C GLU A 356 11.38 19.90 -26.14
N TYR A 357 12.66 19.90 -26.48
CA TYR A 357 13.68 19.13 -25.80
C TYR A 357 13.84 19.48 -24.30
N SER A 358 14.00 20.76 -23.96
CA SER A 358 14.19 21.22 -22.59
C SER A 358 12.98 20.88 -21.72
N LEU A 359 11.78 20.97 -22.30
CA LEU A 359 10.54 20.53 -21.66
C LEU A 359 10.55 19.01 -21.41
N SER A 360 11.00 18.23 -22.38
CA SER A 360 11.11 16.77 -22.24
C SER A 360 12.09 16.37 -21.13
N VAL A 361 13.21 17.08 -20.98
CA VAL A 361 14.14 16.90 -19.84
C VAL A 361 13.51 17.33 -18.53
N GLY A 362 12.75 18.42 -18.52
CA GLY A 362 11.98 18.87 -17.36
C GLY A 362 11.06 17.76 -16.83
N PHE A 363 10.25 17.16 -17.71
CA PHE A 363 9.39 16.03 -17.35
C PHE A 363 10.19 14.79 -16.93
N GLY A 364 11.31 14.51 -17.60
CA GLY A 364 12.22 13.43 -17.23
C GLY A 364 12.75 13.56 -15.80
N LEU A 365 13.21 14.75 -15.42
CA LEU A 365 13.71 15.06 -14.07
C LEU A 365 12.60 15.01 -13.02
N GLU A 366 11.40 15.49 -13.33
CA GLU A 366 10.24 15.41 -12.43
C GLU A 366 9.88 13.95 -12.10
N ARG A 367 9.86 13.09 -13.13
CA ARG A 367 9.58 11.65 -12.96
C ARG A 367 10.73 10.92 -12.27
N ALA A 368 11.98 11.26 -12.62
CA ALA A 368 13.17 10.71 -11.97
C ALA A 368 13.17 11.04 -10.47
N ALA A 369 12.79 12.26 -10.08
CA ALA A 369 12.70 12.66 -8.68
C ALA A 369 11.74 11.77 -7.86
N ALA A 370 10.58 11.40 -8.42
CA ALA A 370 9.62 10.52 -7.75
C ALA A 370 10.18 9.10 -7.54
N VAL A 371 10.84 8.55 -8.56
CA VAL A 371 11.51 7.24 -8.46
C VAL A 371 12.66 7.31 -7.44
N PHE A 372 13.44 8.39 -7.48
CA PHE A 372 14.57 8.61 -6.59
C PHE A 372 14.14 8.77 -5.13
N LEU A 373 12.99 9.40 -4.87
CA LEU A 373 12.38 9.48 -3.54
C LEU A 373 12.07 8.10 -3.01
N LEU A 374 11.34 7.28 -3.79
CA LEU A 374 10.94 5.93 -3.39
C LEU A 374 12.15 5.06 -3.07
N LEU A 375 13.18 5.08 -3.92
CA LEU A 375 14.40 4.31 -3.72
C LEU A 375 15.16 4.77 -2.47
N ASN A 376 15.24 6.08 -2.23
CA ASN A 376 15.89 6.59 -1.01
C ASN A 376 15.09 6.27 0.26
N VAL A 377 13.76 6.26 0.20
CA VAL A 377 12.93 5.81 1.34
C VAL A 377 13.26 4.35 1.66
N ILE A 378 13.27 3.45 0.67
CA ILE A 378 13.58 2.03 0.88
C ILE A 378 15.02 1.87 1.37
N ARG A 379 15.97 2.65 0.85
CA ARG A 379 17.36 2.65 1.32
C ARG A 379 17.47 3.04 2.79
N GLN A 380 16.78 4.10 3.20
CA GLN A 380 16.81 4.56 4.59
C GLN A 380 16.05 3.61 5.52
N LEU A 381 14.99 2.97 5.03
CA LEU A 381 14.27 1.91 5.74
C LEU A 381 15.20 0.73 6.08
N CYS A 382 16.05 0.34 5.13
CA CYS A 382 16.94 -0.83 5.22
C CYS A 382 18.37 -0.48 5.69
N ARG A 383 18.59 0.71 6.24
CA ARG A 383 19.88 1.12 6.82
C ARG A 383 20.21 0.26 8.06
N VAL A 384 21.48 0.17 8.44
CA VAL A 384 21.88 -0.44 9.72
C VAL A 384 21.19 0.33 10.84
N ASP A 385 20.55 -0.39 11.77
CA ASP A 385 19.71 0.18 12.84
C ASP A 385 18.52 1.01 12.29
N GLY A 386 18.10 0.70 11.07
CA GLY A 386 17.00 1.36 10.37
C GLY A 386 15.63 0.87 10.83
N LEU A 387 14.58 1.50 10.30
CA LEU A 387 13.19 1.18 10.65
C LEU A 387 12.84 -0.30 10.39
N ALA A 388 13.40 -0.90 9.32
CA ALA A 388 13.17 -2.30 8.99
C ALA A 388 13.70 -3.25 10.08
N ASP A 389 14.83 -2.92 10.69
CA ASP A 389 15.52 -3.75 11.68
C ASP A 389 14.94 -3.52 13.09
N GLU A 390 15.00 -2.27 13.56
CA GLU A 390 14.65 -1.88 14.94
C GLU A 390 13.16 -1.84 15.23
N HIS A 391 12.31 -1.55 14.22
CA HIS A 391 10.89 -1.33 14.44
C HIS A 391 9.99 -2.38 13.79
N PHE A 392 10.43 -2.97 12.68
CA PHE A 392 9.68 -4.00 11.96
C PHE A 392 10.25 -5.41 12.10
N GLU A 393 11.40 -5.56 12.77
CA GLU A 393 12.05 -6.86 13.02
C GLU A 393 12.21 -7.69 11.74
N TRP A 394 12.53 -7.04 10.62
CA TRP A 394 12.75 -7.74 9.35
C TRP A 394 13.95 -8.68 9.48
N PRO A 395 13.89 -9.89 8.89
CA PRO A 395 15.03 -10.79 8.93
C PRO A 395 16.28 -10.13 8.37
N GLU A 396 17.39 -10.22 9.11
CA GLU A 396 18.68 -9.62 8.75
C GLU A 396 19.10 -9.98 7.31
N ARG A 397 18.84 -11.22 6.89
CA ARG A 397 19.10 -11.70 5.52
C ARG A 397 18.35 -10.89 4.45
N THR A 398 17.10 -10.53 4.71
CA THR A 398 16.27 -9.73 3.79
C THR A 398 16.79 -8.30 3.70
N VAL A 399 17.10 -7.68 4.85
CA VAL A 399 17.63 -6.31 4.91
C VAL A 399 18.99 -6.22 4.19
N LEU A 400 19.89 -7.18 4.43
CA LEU A 400 21.19 -7.24 3.77
C LEU A 400 21.06 -7.43 2.25
N HIS A 401 20.15 -8.28 1.80
CA HIS A 401 19.92 -8.51 0.37
C HIS A 401 19.42 -7.23 -0.32
N ILE A 402 18.39 -6.60 0.25
CA ILE A 402 17.82 -5.34 -0.27
C ILE A 402 18.88 -4.24 -0.30
N ARG A 403 19.65 -4.06 0.79
CA ARG A 403 20.72 -3.05 0.88
C ARG A 403 21.79 -3.23 -0.19
N LYS A 404 22.21 -4.48 -0.46
CA LYS A 404 23.22 -4.78 -1.49
C LYS A 404 22.73 -4.36 -2.88
N HIS A 405 21.48 -4.66 -3.22
CA HIS A 405 20.90 -4.32 -4.52
C HIS A 405 20.60 -2.83 -4.68
N LEU A 406 20.11 -2.17 -3.63
CA LEU A 406 19.80 -0.73 -3.67
C LEU A 406 21.05 0.15 -3.75
N ASN A 407 22.14 -0.20 -3.06
CA ASN A 407 23.36 0.61 -3.12
C ASN A 407 23.96 0.65 -4.53
N TRP A 408 23.97 -0.48 -5.24
CA TRP A 408 24.43 -0.51 -6.63
C TRP A 408 23.50 0.28 -7.56
N PHE A 409 22.18 0.12 -7.38
CA PHE A 409 21.19 0.79 -8.22
C PHE A 409 21.17 2.32 -8.03
N ILE A 410 21.32 2.80 -6.79
CA ILE A 410 21.34 4.23 -6.48
C ILE A 410 22.66 4.89 -6.85
N LEU A 411 23.81 4.21 -6.71
CA LEU A 411 25.11 4.73 -7.16
C LEU A 411 25.10 5.08 -8.65
N LEU A 412 24.45 4.24 -9.47
CA LEU A 412 24.20 4.51 -10.89
C LEU A 412 23.37 5.78 -11.12
N GLY A 413 22.44 6.11 -10.22
CA GLY A 413 21.59 7.30 -10.31
C GLY A 413 22.14 8.56 -9.63
N THR A 414 23.19 8.48 -8.80
CA THR A 414 23.84 9.64 -8.17
C THR A 414 25.12 10.09 -8.85
N ILE A 415 25.73 9.23 -9.67
CA ILE A 415 26.97 9.52 -10.40
C ILE A 415 26.68 10.06 -11.81
N LEU A 416 25.48 9.81 -12.35
CA LEU A 416 24.87 10.67 -13.38
C LEU A 416 24.37 11.96 -12.74
#